data_AF-A0A1A7C973-F1
#
_entry.id   AF-A0A1A7C973-F1
#
_cell.length_a   1.000
_cell.length_b   1.000
_cell.length_c   1.000
_cell.angle_alpha   90.00
_cell.angle_beta   90.00
_cell.angle_gamma   90.00
#
_symmetry.space_group_name_H-M   'P 1'
#
loop_
_entity.id
_entity.type
_entity.pdbx_description
1 polymer ?
#
loop_
_entity_poly.entity_id
_entity_poly.type
_entity_poly.pdbx_seq_one_letter_code
_entity_poly.pdbx_strand_id
1 'polypeptide(L)'
;MAQVLPQVTSGMHGLGLENESLQQLYAAIHRAFRQRRSLLLLNLESQVRLAELPWVNAIESFRRKDLSAATASRQALQQIVILTLEHFPHAILPNKLVREIADLASRAGLAIPLVEELASDIFMGEFGSKFARAAKLACGMLQGSLYADYYEIDAAQIESLQDSHAREPAPKRQVKAGFAQLCAQRAGVQLGQWRPASNGMIIEQQQILTTHNLAALISGLQLKNSLQNRFRDMAQSCFRWICARNQLQLVDWHAKLIRVKNSAYAWRQMVFFLSMLPPAELKLTLDWMEEHYKQQSEQFQLRYRPVLDGLTSCASARMSSAPLSMEKQGRQFLGWSETGHWLLRQAEDEGV
;
A
#
# COMPACT_ATOMS: atom_id res chain seq x y z
N MET A 1 0.22 8.09 -14.61
CA MET A 1 -0.77 6.98 -14.67
C MET A 1 -2.16 7.39 -14.21
N ALA A 2 -2.39 7.81 -12.96
CA ALA A 2 -3.75 8.10 -12.45
C ALA A 2 -4.59 9.15 -13.23
N GLN A 3 -3.96 10.07 -13.98
CA GLN A 3 -4.65 11.03 -14.85
C GLN A 3 -5.02 10.46 -16.22
N VAL A 4 -4.21 9.53 -16.73
CA VAL A 4 -4.31 8.96 -18.08
C VAL A 4 -5.17 7.69 -18.06
N LEU A 5 -5.13 6.94 -16.96
CA LEU A 5 -5.80 5.64 -16.84
C LEU A 5 -7.31 5.71 -17.11
N PRO A 6 -8.08 6.66 -16.52
CA PRO A 6 -9.52 6.73 -16.80
C PRO A 6 -9.84 7.04 -18.27
N GLN A 7 -8.89 7.65 -19.01
CA GLN A 7 -9.04 7.93 -20.43
C GLN A 7 -8.79 6.66 -21.25
N VAL A 8 -7.78 5.87 -20.89
CA VAL A 8 -7.45 4.58 -21.54
C VAL A 8 -8.48 3.51 -21.21
N THR A 9 -8.98 3.46 -19.97
CA THR A 9 -9.98 2.45 -19.56
C THR A 9 -11.38 2.79 -20.03
N SER A 10 -11.69 4.05 -20.37
CA SER A 10 -13.05 4.46 -20.79
C SER A 10 -13.63 3.65 -21.95
N GLY A 11 -12.81 3.25 -22.94
CA GLY A 11 -13.23 2.35 -24.01
C GLY A 11 -13.52 0.92 -23.53
N MET A 12 -12.75 0.44 -22.53
CA MET A 12 -12.99 -0.87 -21.92
C MET A 12 -14.24 -0.89 -21.04
N HIS A 13 -14.65 0.26 -20.50
CA HIS A 13 -15.85 0.36 -19.68
C HIS A 13 -17.16 0.19 -20.49
N GLY A 14 -17.12 0.37 -21.82
CA GLY A 14 -18.22 0.08 -22.74
C GLY A 14 -18.32 -1.38 -23.18
N LEU A 15 -17.29 -2.20 -22.96
CA LEU A 15 -17.28 -3.60 -23.39
C LEU A 15 -18.45 -4.39 -22.80
N GLY A 16 -19.16 -5.13 -23.66
CA GLY A 16 -20.37 -5.88 -23.31
C GLY A 16 -21.68 -5.15 -23.61
N LEU A 17 -21.68 -3.86 -23.97
CA LEU A 17 -22.84 -3.19 -24.54
C LEU A 17 -22.85 -3.42 -26.05
N GLU A 18 -23.96 -3.86 -26.63
CA GLU A 18 -24.03 -4.16 -28.08
C GLU A 18 -24.04 -2.89 -28.94
N ASN A 19 -24.63 -1.82 -28.44
CA ASN A 19 -24.82 -0.58 -29.18
C ASN A 19 -23.65 0.38 -28.94
N GLU A 20 -22.97 0.78 -30.01
CA GLU A 20 -21.81 1.69 -29.97
C GLU A 20 -22.14 3.06 -29.36
N SER A 21 -23.33 3.60 -29.60
CA SER A 21 -23.76 4.87 -28.99
C SER A 21 -23.94 4.73 -27.47
N LEU A 22 -24.44 3.58 -27.00
CA LEU A 22 -24.51 3.27 -25.57
C LEU A 22 -23.11 3.06 -24.96
N GLN A 23 -22.17 2.45 -25.69
CA GLN A 23 -20.77 2.34 -25.26
C GLN A 23 -20.14 3.73 -25.08
N GLN A 24 -20.32 4.63 -26.06
CA GLN A 24 -19.80 5.99 -26.00
C GLN A 24 -20.45 6.81 -24.88
N LEU A 25 -21.77 6.69 -24.71
CA LEU A 25 -22.49 7.35 -23.61
C LEU A 25 -21.97 6.88 -22.25
N TYR A 26 -21.83 5.57 -22.06
CA TYR A 26 -21.30 5.01 -20.82
C TYR A 26 -19.87 5.48 -20.55
N ALA A 27 -19.01 5.46 -21.57
CA ALA A 27 -17.64 5.95 -21.47
C ALA A 27 -17.57 7.43 -21.08
N ALA A 28 -18.45 8.27 -21.65
CA ALA A 28 -18.55 9.69 -21.34
C ALA A 28 -19.04 9.93 -19.90
N ILE A 29 -20.10 9.23 -19.47
CA ILE A 29 -20.60 9.30 -18.09
C ILE A 29 -19.52 8.86 -17.10
N HIS A 30 -18.84 7.75 -17.36
CA HIS A 30 -17.75 7.26 -16.53
C HIS A 30 -16.65 8.32 -16.41
N ARG A 31 -16.17 8.87 -17.54
CA ARG A 31 -15.13 9.92 -17.56
C ARG A 31 -15.54 11.15 -16.74
N ALA A 32 -16.75 11.66 -16.94
CA ALA A 32 -17.25 12.82 -16.20
C ALA A 32 -17.34 12.52 -14.69
N PHE A 33 -17.88 11.36 -14.32
CA PHE A 33 -18.03 10.95 -12.93
C PHE A 33 -16.69 10.82 -12.20
N ARG A 34 -15.63 10.37 -12.89
CA ARG A 34 -14.28 10.24 -12.31
C ARG A 34 -13.55 11.57 -12.14
N GLN A 35 -13.96 12.61 -12.85
CA GLN A 35 -13.39 13.96 -12.72
C GLN A 35 -14.04 14.78 -11.59
N ARG A 36 -15.11 14.28 -10.95
CA ARG A 36 -15.78 15.02 -9.87
C ARG A 36 -14.86 15.21 -8.65
N ARG A 37 -15.06 16.33 -7.96
CA ARG A 37 -14.46 16.58 -6.64
C ARG A 37 -15.13 15.65 -5.62
N SER A 38 -14.32 14.98 -4.81
CA SER A 38 -14.81 14.15 -3.69
C SER A 38 -14.87 14.96 -2.41
N LEU A 39 -15.96 14.82 -1.66
CA LEU A 39 -16.10 15.30 -0.29
C LEU A 39 -15.49 14.33 0.73
N LEU A 40 -14.95 14.86 1.83
CA LEU A 40 -14.61 14.08 3.01
C LEU A 40 -15.91 13.88 3.81
N LEU A 41 -16.39 12.64 3.89
CA LEU A 41 -17.56 12.28 4.69
C LEU A 41 -17.10 11.51 5.94
N LEU A 42 -17.79 11.69 7.06
CA LEU A 42 -17.46 11.06 8.34
C LEU A 42 -18.45 9.93 8.65
N ASN A 43 -18.22 9.17 9.73
CA ASN A 43 -19.13 8.11 10.21
C ASN A 43 -19.40 6.98 9.19
N LEU A 44 -18.38 6.57 8.43
CA LEU A 44 -18.48 5.54 7.38
C LEU A 44 -19.44 5.91 6.24
N GLU A 45 -19.83 7.18 6.13
CA GLU A 45 -20.68 7.65 5.03
C GLU A 45 -19.94 7.63 3.69
N SER A 46 -20.66 7.30 2.62
CA SER A 46 -20.11 7.24 1.27
C SER A 46 -20.86 8.15 0.31
N GLN A 47 -20.13 8.85 -0.55
CA GLN A 47 -20.73 9.57 -1.67
C GLN A 47 -21.34 8.60 -2.67
N VAL A 48 -22.31 9.10 -3.45
CA VAL A 48 -22.93 8.37 -4.56
C VAL A 48 -21.89 7.66 -5.41
N ARG A 49 -22.11 6.38 -5.66
CA ARG A 49 -21.33 5.49 -6.53
C ARG A 49 -21.89 5.55 -7.95
N LEU A 50 -21.09 5.16 -8.94
CA LEU A 50 -21.50 5.27 -10.34
C LEU A 50 -22.75 4.40 -10.62
N ALA A 51 -22.75 3.19 -10.05
CA ALA A 51 -23.85 2.24 -10.16
C ALA A 51 -25.14 2.70 -9.46
N GLU A 52 -25.06 3.69 -8.56
CA GLU A 52 -26.24 4.26 -7.88
C GLU A 52 -26.94 5.33 -8.74
N LEU A 53 -26.33 5.75 -9.86
CA LEU A 53 -26.96 6.67 -10.79
C LEU A 53 -28.07 5.93 -11.57
N PRO A 54 -29.33 6.43 -11.55
CA PRO A 54 -30.46 5.73 -12.17
C PRO A 54 -30.26 5.41 -13.66
N TRP A 55 -29.68 6.35 -14.41
CA TRP A 55 -29.38 6.17 -15.83
C TRP A 55 -28.22 5.20 -16.09
N VAL A 56 -27.25 5.10 -15.18
CA VAL A 56 -26.18 4.09 -15.29
C VAL A 56 -26.79 2.71 -15.04
N ASN A 57 -27.61 2.56 -14.02
CA ASN A 57 -28.30 1.30 -13.72
C ASN A 57 -29.17 0.85 -14.90
N ALA A 58 -29.88 1.79 -15.54
CA ALA A 58 -30.63 1.52 -16.77
C ALA A 58 -29.72 1.11 -17.95
N ILE A 59 -28.51 1.65 -18.08
CA ILE A 59 -27.56 1.22 -19.12
C ILE A 59 -27.02 -0.19 -18.80
N GLU A 60 -26.76 -0.51 -17.52
CA GLU A 60 -26.24 -1.81 -17.11
C GLU A 60 -27.19 -2.98 -17.45
N SER A 61 -28.50 -2.77 -17.55
CA SER A 61 -29.43 -3.82 -18.00
C SER A 61 -29.23 -4.24 -19.46
N PHE A 62 -28.60 -3.40 -20.28
CA PHE A 62 -28.25 -3.71 -21.67
C PHE A 62 -26.89 -4.39 -21.82
N ARG A 63 -26.17 -4.61 -20.71
CA ARG A 63 -24.83 -5.20 -20.75
C ARG A 63 -24.91 -6.72 -20.81
N ARG A 64 -24.29 -7.32 -21.82
CA ARG A 64 -24.08 -8.76 -21.91
C ARG A 64 -23.14 -9.22 -20.79
N LYS A 65 -23.49 -10.34 -20.14
CA LYS A 65 -22.63 -11.06 -19.20
C LYS A 65 -21.83 -12.12 -19.95
N ASP A 66 -20.98 -11.70 -20.89
CA ASP A 66 -20.14 -12.61 -21.65
C ASP A 66 -18.81 -12.89 -20.93
N LEU A 67 -18.29 -14.11 -21.09
CA LEU A 67 -16.98 -14.49 -20.54
C LEU A 67 -15.84 -13.73 -21.23
N SER A 68 -16.04 -13.28 -22.47
CA SER A 68 -15.09 -12.48 -23.23
C SER A 68 -14.82 -11.10 -22.60
N ALA A 69 -15.84 -10.34 -22.18
CA ALA A 69 -15.59 -9.03 -21.57
C ALA A 69 -14.97 -9.15 -20.17
N ALA A 70 -15.35 -10.17 -19.39
CA ALA A 70 -14.71 -10.43 -18.09
C ALA A 70 -13.22 -10.80 -18.27
N THR A 71 -12.90 -11.62 -19.27
CA THR A 71 -11.52 -11.99 -19.61
C THR A 71 -10.71 -10.79 -20.09
N ALA A 72 -11.26 -9.97 -20.99
CA ALA A 72 -10.62 -8.74 -21.46
C ALA A 72 -10.37 -7.75 -20.31
N SER A 73 -11.35 -7.58 -19.41
CA SER A 73 -11.21 -6.74 -18.21
C SER A 73 -10.10 -7.25 -17.30
N ARG A 74 -9.99 -8.58 -17.11
CA ARG A 74 -8.92 -9.19 -16.33
C ARG A 74 -7.54 -8.96 -16.95
N GLN A 75 -7.41 -9.15 -18.27
CA GLN A 75 -6.14 -8.94 -18.98
C GLN A 75 -5.68 -7.48 -18.89
N ALA A 76 -6.59 -6.54 -19.12
CA ALA A 76 -6.31 -5.12 -19.01
C ALA A 76 -5.91 -4.72 -17.58
N LEU A 77 -6.63 -5.24 -16.59
CA LEU A 77 -6.32 -5.04 -15.17
C LEU A 77 -4.92 -5.55 -14.81
N GLN A 78 -4.57 -6.75 -15.27
CA GLN A 78 -3.22 -7.32 -15.08
C GLN A 78 -2.15 -6.42 -15.70
N GLN A 79 -2.32 -6.00 -16.96
CA GLN A 79 -1.36 -5.12 -17.65
C GLN A 79 -1.19 -3.78 -16.94
N ILE A 80 -2.30 -3.15 -16.52
CA ILE A 80 -2.28 -1.88 -15.79
C ILE A 80 -1.51 -2.00 -14.47
N VAL A 81 -1.78 -3.06 -13.71
CA VAL A 81 -1.13 -3.28 -12.41
C VAL A 81 0.36 -3.55 -12.62
N ILE A 82 0.72 -4.43 -13.55
CA ILE A 82 2.13 -4.70 -13.90
C ILE A 82 2.85 -3.41 -14.28
N LEU A 83 2.33 -2.65 -15.25
CA LEU A 83 2.95 -1.41 -15.72
C LEU A 83 3.10 -0.39 -14.59
N THR A 84 2.10 -0.30 -13.70
CA THR A 84 2.15 0.62 -12.56
C THR A 84 3.26 0.23 -11.59
N LEU A 85 3.36 -1.06 -11.22
CA LEU A 85 4.36 -1.54 -10.29
C LEU A 85 5.78 -1.42 -10.87
N GLU A 86 5.96 -1.68 -12.17
CA GLU A 86 7.27 -1.59 -12.81
C GLU A 86 7.80 -0.16 -12.93
N HIS A 87 6.93 0.78 -13.32
CA HIS A 87 7.36 2.16 -13.58
C HIS A 87 7.32 3.04 -12.33
N PHE A 88 6.51 2.67 -11.34
CA PHE A 88 6.35 3.43 -10.09
C PHE A 88 6.47 2.54 -8.83
N PRO A 89 7.49 1.67 -8.72
CA PRO A 89 7.61 0.71 -7.61
C PRO A 89 7.79 1.40 -6.25
N HIS A 90 8.24 2.66 -6.24
CA HIS A 90 8.46 3.45 -5.03
C HIS A 90 7.19 4.18 -4.54
N ALA A 91 6.13 4.25 -5.36
CA ALA A 91 4.97 5.11 -5.10
C ALA A 91 3.72 4.30 -4.76
N ILE A 92 3.05 4.66 -3.67
CA ILE A 92 1.75 4.07 -3.33
C ILE A 92 0.73 4.35 -4.42
N LEU A 93 -0.24 3.44 -4.59
CA LEU A 93 -1.30 3.60 -5.58
C LEU A 93 -2.21 4.76 -5.18
N PRO A 94 -2.33 5.83 -6.00
CA PRO A 94 -3.22 6.93 -5.65
C PRO A 94 -4.67 6.45 -5.54
N ASN A 95 -5.47 7.02 -4.62
CA ASN A 95 -6.88 6.63 -4.43
C ASN A 95 -7.74 6.67 -5.70
N LYS A 96 -7.40 7.53 -6.68
CA LYS A 96 -8.05 7.49 -8.00
C LYS A 96 -7.77 6.19 -8.74
N LEU A 97 -6.51 5.77 -8.77
CA LEU A 97 -6.08 4.53 -9.41
C LEU A 97 -6.64 3.29 -8.69
N VAL A 98 -6.63 3.28 -7.35
CA VAL A 98 -7.25 2.21 -6.56
C VAL A 98 -8.72 2.01 -6.92
N ARG A 99 -9.47 3.11 -7.09
CA ARG A 99 -10.89 3.07 -7.49
C ARG A 99 -11.13 2.61 -8.93
N GLU A 100 -10.21 2.86 -9.85
CA GLU A 100 -10.29 2.32 -11.22
C GLU A 100 -9.98 0.82 -11.23
N ILE A 101 -8.92 0.40 -10.54
CA ILE A 101 -8.54 -1.01 -10.39
C ILE A 101 -9.67 -1.81 -9.73
N ALA A 102 -10.32 -1.26 -8.70
CA ALA A 102 -11.46 -1.90 -8.05
C ALA A 102 -12.66 -2.10 -8.99
N ASP A 103 -12.95 -1.13 -9.86
CA ASP A 103 -14.03 -1.25 -10.85
C ASP A 103 -13.71 -2.32 -11.90
N LEU A 104 -12.48 -2.32 -12.42
CA LEU A 104 -12.00 -3.36 -13.35
C LEU A 104 -11.98 -4.75 -12.71
N ALA A 105 -11.59 -4.86 -11.43
CA ALA A 105 -11.60 -6.12 -10.70
C ALA A 105 -13.02 -6.66 -10.56
N SER A 106 -13.99 -5.80 -10.19
CA SER A 106 -15.40 -6.17 -10.11
C SER A 106 -15.94 -6.67 -11.45
N ARG A 107 -15.58 -6.03 -12.57
CA ARG A 107 -15.97 -6.46 -13.94
C ARG A 107 -15.33 -7.77 -14.35
N ALA A 108 -14.10 -8.02 -13.91
CA ALA A 108 -13.42 -9.30 -14.08
C ALA A 108 -13.97 -10.41 -13.15
N GLY A 109 -14.98 -10.12 -12.32
CA GLY A 109 -15.53 -11.06 -11.35
C GLY A 109 -14.59 -11.36 -10.17
N LEU A 110 -13.64 -10.46 -9.88
CA LEU A 110 -12.63 -10.62 -8.85
C LEU A 110 -12.97 -9.82 -7.60
N ALA A 111 -13.03 -10.50 -6.46
CA ALA A 111 -13.23 -9.88 -5.15
C ALA A 111 -11.89 -9.54 -4.48
N ILE A 112 -11.18 -8.53 -5.00
CA ILE A 112 -9.89 -8.09 -4.43
C ILE A 112 -10.14 -7.03 -3.34
N PRO A 113 -9.70 -7.23 -2.09
CA PRO A 113 -9.93 -6.28 -1.00
C PRO A 113 -8.96 -5.09 -1.09
N LEU A 114 -9.29 -4.11 -1.94
CA LEU A 114 -8.47 -2.91 -2.12
C LEU A 114 -8.81 -1.81 -1.10
N VAL A 115 -7.77 -1.19 -0.55
CA VAL A 115 -7.83 -0.15 0.49
C VAL A 115 -7.27 1.18 -0.01
N GLU A 116 -7.84 2.30 0.45
CA GLU A 116 -7.35 3.65 0.19
C GLU A 116 -6.18 4.04 1.11
N GLU A 117 -5.45 5.09 0.74
CA GLU A 117 -4.34 5.66 1.53
C GLU A 117 -4.80 6.29 2.85
N LEU A 118 -5.96 6.94 2.83
CA LEU A 118 -6.57 7.62 3.97
C LEU A 118 -8.02 7.17 4.08
N ALA A 119 -8.39 6.61 5.23
CA ALA A 119 -9.79 6.37 5.59
C ALA A 119 -10.31 7.57 6.37
N SER A 120 -11.42 8.19 5.95
CA SER A 120 -12.08 9.26 6.71
C SER A 120 -12.48 8.81 8.12
N ASP A 121 -12.70 7.51 8.29
CA ASP A 121 -13.16 6.93 9.54
C ASP A 121 -12.05 6.78 10.59
N ILE A 122 -10.78 6.92 10.20
CA ILE A 122 -9.68 6.88 11.16
C ILE A 122 -9.74 8.05 12.15
N PHE A 123 -10.31 9.19 11.73
CA PHE A 123 -10.60 10.32 12.61
C PHE A 123 -11.69 9.99 13.63
N MET A 124 -12.54 9.01 13.33
CA MET A 124 -13.55 8.45 14.23
C MET A 124 -13.02 7.21 15.00
N GLY A 125 -11.73 6.87 14.84
CA GLY A 125 -11.09 5.74 15.50
C GLY A 125 -11.38 4.37 14.87
N GLU A 126 -11.90 4.32 13.64
CA GLU A 126 -12.32 3.08 12.98
C GLU A 126 -11.76 2.93 11.57
N PHE A 127 -11.73 1.68 11.09
CA PHE A 127 -11.48 1.33 9.70
C PHE A 127 -12.60 0.40 9.22
N GLY A 128 -13.03 0.55 7.96
CA GLY A 128 -14.00 -0.37 7.37
C GLY A 128 -13.49 -1.83 7.30
N SER A 129 -14.41 -2.79 7.28
CA SER A 129 -14.09 -4.24 7.32
C SER A 129 -13.16 -4.72 6.19
N LYS A 130 -13.10 -4.00 5.06
CA LYS A 130 -12.17 -4.32 3.96
C LYS A 130 -10.69 -4.25 4.35
N PHE A 131 -10.33 -3.43 5.34
CA PHE A 131 -8.94 -3.32 5.80
C PHE A 131 -8.49 -4.58 6.54
N ALA A 132 -9.35 -5.16 7.39
CA ALA A 132 -9.09 -6.44 8.04
C ALA A 132 -8.94 -7.57 7.01
N ARG A 133 -9.83 -7.64 6.00
CA ARG A 133 -9.72 -8.61 4.90
C ARG A 133 -8.42 -8.46 4.11
N ALA A 134 -8.03 -7.23 3.78
CA ALA A 134 -6.77 -6.96 3.09
C ALA A 134 -5.55 -7.38 3.93
N ALA A 135 -5.58 -7.12 5.24
CA ALA A 135 -4.51 -7.52 6.16
C ALA A 135 -4.40 -9.04 6.31
N LYS A 136 -5.53 -9.76 6.45
CA LYS A 136 -5.54 -11.23 6.47
C LYS A 136 -4.98 -11.83 5.19
N LEU A 137 -5.38 -11.30 4.03
CA LEU A 137 -4.85 -11.73 2.73
C LEU A 137 -3.33 -11.49 2.66
N ALA A 138 -2.86 -10.30 3.03
CA ALA A 138 -1.44 -9.97 3.04
C ALA A 138 -0.64 -10.88 3.98
N CYS A 139 -1.17 -11.12 5.18
CA CYS A 139 -0.57 -12.02 6.17
C CYS A 139 -0.43 -13.45 5.61
N GLY A 140 -1.48 -14.02 5.02
CA GLY A 140 -1.41 -15.36 4.43
C GLY A 140 -0.38 -15.47 3.29
N MET A 141 -0.12 -14.39 2.56
CA MET A 141 0.90 -14.36 1.51
C MET A 141 2.33 -14.17 2.05
N LEU A 142 2.50 -13.44 3.15
CA LEU A 142 3.79 -12.96 3.63
C LEU A 142 4.25 -13.59 4.95
N GLN A 143 3.46 -14.47 5.56
CA GLN A 143 3.85 -15.16 6.78
C GLN A 143 5.17 -15.88 6.59
N GLY A 144 6.09 -15.65 7.53
CA GLY A 144 7.44 -16.18 7.44
C GLY A 144 8.17 -15.70 6.20
N SER A 145 8.06 -14.43 5.83
CA SER A 145 8.88 -13.75 4.82
C SER A 145 9.68 -12.60 5.44
N LEU A 146 10.68 -12.07 4.72
CA LEU A 146 11.46 -10.91 5.16
C LEU A 146 10.56 -9.72 5.54
N TYR A 147 9.43 -9.51 4.86
CA TYR A 147 8.51 -8.42 5.17
C TYR A 147 7.87 -8.58 6.54
N ALA A 148 7.41 -9.80 6.86
CA ALA A 148 6.80 -10.09 8.14
C ALA A 148 7.83 -10.00 9.28
N ASP A 149 9.05 -10.49 9.05
CA ASP A 149 10.14 -10.44 10.02
C ASP A 149 10.58 -8.98 10.28
N TYR A 150 10.78 -8.19 9.21
CA TYR A 150 11.27 -6.80 9.30
C TYR A 150 10.28 -5.87 10.01
N TYR A 151 8.98 -6.06 9.79
CA TYR A 151 7.92 -5.25 10.42
C TYR A 151 7.33 -5.92 11.67
N GLU A 152 7.88 -7.04 12.14
CA GLU A 152 7.42 -7.76 13.33
C GLU A 152 5.90 -8.03 13.27
N ILE A 153 5.45 -8.65 12.18
CA ILE A 153 4.04 -8.94 11.94
C ILE A 153 3.65 -10.25 12.63
N ASP A 154 2.77 -10.14 13.63
CA ASP A 154 2.17 -11.29 14.32
C ASP A 154 0.96 -11.83 13.53
N ALA A 155 1.14 -12.99 12.91
CA ALA A 155 0.10 -13.64 12.12
C ALA A 155 -1.12 -14.02 12.97
N ALA A 156 -0.93 -14.47 14.21
CA ALA A 156 -2.03 -14.88 15.08
C ALA A 156 -2.91 -13.67 15.47
N GLN A 157 -2.30 -12.51 15.68
CA GLN A 157 -3.05 -11.26 15.90
C GLN A 157 -3.90 -10.89 14.69
N ILE A 158 -3.37 -11.01 13.47
CA ILE A 158 -4.12 -10.70 12.24
C ILE A 158 -5.26 -11.70 12.00
N GLU A 159 -5.02 -12.99 12.19
CA GLU A 159 -6.04 -14.03 12.03
C GLU A 159 -7.21 -13.83 13.01
N SER A 160 -6.92 -13.33 14.21
CA SER A 160 -7.93 -13.04 15.24
C SER A 160 -8.84 -11.85 14.93
N LEU A 161 -8.52 -11.04 13.91
CA LEU A 161 -9.32 -9.87 13.52
C LEU A 161 -10.73 -10.29 13.09
N GLN A 162 -11.74 -9.57 13.58
CA GLN A 162 -13.12 -9.80 13.17
C GLN A 162 -13.40 -9.16 11.81
N ASP A 163 -14.14 -9.87 10.96
CA ASP A 163 -14.79 -9.28 9.78
C ASP A 163 -16.09 -8.63 10.24
N SER A 164 -16.02 -7.37 10.66
CA SER A 164 -17.16 -6.61 11.19
C SER A 164 -18.20 -6.37 10.09
N HIS A 165 -19.08 -7.35 9.84
CA HIS A 165 -20.33 -7.19 9.09
C HIS A 165 -21.55 -7.09 10.03
N ALA A 166 -21.40 -7.33 11.33
CA ALA A 166 -22.51 -7.31 12.28
C ALA A 166 -22.60 -5.96 13.02
N ARG A 167 -23.61 -5.15 12.66
CA ARG A 167 -24.19 -4.15 13.56
C ARG A 167 -25.02 -4.90 14.62
N GLU A 168 -24.36 -5.50 15.60
CA GLU A 168 -25.04 -5.94 16.81
C GLU A 168 -24.36 -5.30 18.03
N PRO A 169 -25.14 -4.77 18.99
CA PRO A 169 -24.58 -4.24 20.23
C PRO A 169 -24.11 -5.43 21.08
N ALA A 170 -22.83 -5.76 21.00
CA ALA A 170 -22.26 -6.84 21.80
C ALA A 170 -22.27 -6.48 23.29
N PRO A 171 -22.71 -7.38 24.19
CA PRO A 171 -22.67 -7.15 25.63
C PRO A 171 -21.21 -7.12 26.12
N LYS A 172 -20.96 -6.31 27.16
CA LYS A 172 -19.64 -6.10 27.79
C LYS A 172 -19.01 -7.42 28.27
N ARG A 173 -18.20 -8.09 27.44
CA ARG A 173 -17.11 -9.00 27.87
C ARG A 173 -16.23 -9.42 26.67
N GLN A 174 -14.93 -9.18 26.84
CA GLN A 174 -13.81 -9.41 25.90
C GLN A 174 -13.89 -8.63 24.57
N VAL A 175 -13.39 -7.40 24.60
CA VAL A 175 -13.11 -6.60 23.40
C VAL A 175 -11.97 -7.29 22.63
N LYS A 176 -12.30 -8.15 21.67
CA LYS A 176 -11.34 -8.54 20.63
C LYS A 176 -11.01 -7.27 19.84
N ALA A 177 -9.72 -6.96 19.72
CA ALA A 177 -9.27 -5.69 19.14
C ALA A 177 -9.70 -5.58 17.66
N GLY A 178 -10.44 -4.51 17.33
CA GLY A 178 -10.70 -4.15 15.95
C GLY A 178 -9.41 -3.78 15.21
N PHE A 179 -9.43 -3.77 13.88
CA PHE A 179 -8.24 -3.48 13.07
C PHE A 179 -7.57 -2.13 13.42
N ALA A 180 -8.37 -1.10 13.74
CA ALA A 180 -7.86 0.19 14.19
C ALA A 180 -7.07 0.08 15.51
N GLN A 181 -7.55 -0.73 16.45
CA GLN A 181 -6.91 -0.92 17.76
C GLN A 181 -5.57 -1.64 17.61
N LEU A 182 -5.49 -2.64 16.71
CA LEU A 182 -4.23 -3.30 16.37
C LEU A 182 -3.22 -2.31 15.78
N CYS A 183 -3.65 -1.46 14.85
CA CYS A 183 -2.79 -0.44 14.25
C CYS A 183 -2.29 0.57 15.29
N ALA A 184 -3.16 1.02 16.21
CA ALA A 184 -2.78 1.94 17.29
C ALA A 184 -1.82 1.33 18.30
N GLN A 185 -2.04 0.07 18.68
CA GLN A 185 -1.12 -0.69 19.55
C GLN A 185 0.26 -0.81 18.91
N ARG A 186 0.32 -1.18 17.62
CA ARG A 186 1.59 -1.27 16.88
C ARG A 186 2.28 0.07 16.71
N ALA A 187 1.51 1.15 16.61
CA ALA A 187 2.04 2.50 16.54
C ALA A 187 2.46 3.06 17.92
N GLY A 188 2.09 2.41 19.03
CA GLY A 188 2.36 2.91 20.37
C GLY A 188 1.57 4.18 20.73
N VAL A 189 0.41 4.40 20.09
CA VAL A 189 -0.44 5.58 20.30
C VAL A 189 -1.87 5.19 20.66
N GLN A 190 -2.65 6.14 21.17
CA GLN A 190 -4.07 5.93 21.49
C GLN A 190 -4.98 6.27 20.30
N LEU A 191 -6.05 5.48 20.12
CA LEU A 191 -7.11 5.79 19.15
C LEU A 191 -7.95 7.00 19.57
N GLY A 192 -8.56 7.66 18.57
CA GLY A 192 -9.55 8.71 18.79
C GLY A 192 -8.96 10.07 19.18
N GLN A 193 -7.64 10.23 19.15
CA GLN A 193 -7.01 11.53 19.37
C GLN A 193 -7.04 12.38 18.08
N TRP A 194 -7.42 13.66 18.20
CA TRP A 194 -7.38 14.63 17.09
C TRP A 194 -5.96 15.17 16.85
N ARG A 195 -4.99 14.26 16.69
CA ARG A 195 -3.58 14.59 16.47
C ARG A 195 -3.09 14.04 15.12
N PRO A 196 -2.74 14.91 14.16
CA PRO A 196 -2.32 14.46 12.83
C PRO A 196 -1.12 13.50 12.82
N ALA A 197 -0.17 13.68 13.75
CA ALA A 197 0.99 12.81 13.86
C ALA A 197 0.61 11.39 14.31
N SER A 198 -0.20 11.26 15.37
CA SER A 198 -0.70 9.99 15.90
C SER A 198 -1.53 9.25 14.84
N ASN A 199 -2.47 9.95 14.20
CA ASN A 199 -3.28 9.36 13.12
C ASN A 199 -2.40 8.90 11.94
N GLY A 200 -1.36 9.68 11.59
CA GLY A 200 -0.39 9.29 10.58
C GLY A 200 0.39 8.02 10.93
N MET A 201 0.77 7.83 12.19
CA MET A 201 1.41 6.59 12.67
C MET A 201 0.46 5.38 12.60
N ILE A 202 -0.82 5.57 12.91
CA ILE A 202 -1.84 4.51 12.80
C ILE A 202 -2.08 4.13 11.33
N ILE A 203 -2.18 5.12 10.44
CA ILE A 203 -2.30 4.92 9.00
C ILE A 203 -1.06 4.19 8.47
N GLU A 204 0.14 4.55 8.93
CA GLU A 204 1.37 3.86 8.56
C GLU A 204 1.36 2.38 8.95
N GLN A 205 0.88 2.03 10.15
CA GLN A 205 0.69 0.63 10.55
C GLN A 205 -0.37 -0.08 9.69
N GLN A 206 -1.48 0.60 9.35
CA GLN A 206 -2.46 0.06 8.42
C GLN A 206 -1.81 -0.28 7.06
N GLN A 207 -1.00 0.62 6.51
CA GLN A 207 -0.34 0.42 5.23
C GLN A 207 0.67 -0.73 5.27
N ILE A 208 1.37 -0.92 6.40
CA ILE A 208 2.25 -2.08 6.64
C ILE A 208 1.42 -3.36 6.62
N LEU A 209 0.40 -3.45 7.46
CA LEU A 209 -0.41 -4.66 7.63
C LEU A 209 -1.15 -5.07 6.35
N THR A 210 -1.59 -4.11 5.54
CA THR A 210 -2.27 -4.39 4.26
C THR A 210 -1.32 -4.39 3.07
N THR A 211 -0.01 -4.21 3.27
CA THR A 211 1.01 -3.99 2.21
C THR A 211 0.63 -2.89 1.22
N HIS A 212 -0.24 -1.99 1.66
CA HIS A 212 -0.97 -1.02 0.85
C HIS A 212 -1.37 -1.54 -0.56
N ASN A 213 -2.08 -2.67 -0.58
CA ASN A 213 -2.60 -3.38 -1.76
C ASN A 213 -1.63 -4.26 -2.55
N LEU A 214 -0.32 -4.28 -2.28
CA LEU A 214 0.62 -5.09 -3.07
C LEU A 214 0.28 -6.58 -3.03
N ALA A 215 0.08 -7.15 -1.83
CA ALA A 215 -0.31 -8.55 -1.68
C ALA A 215 -1.69 -8.84 -2.27
N ALA A 216 -2.66 -7.93 -2.05
CA ALA A 216 -4.02 -8.06 -2.58
C ALA A 216 -4.02 -8.14 -4.10
N LEU A 217 -3.24 -7.28 -4.77
CA LEU A 217 -3.12 -7.25 -6.22
C LEU A 217 -2.34 -8.45 -6.75
N ILE A 218 -1.19 -8.78 -6.19
CA ILE A 218 -0.37 -9.88 -6.69
C ILE A 218 -1.07 -11.23 -6.52
N SER A 219 -1.69 -11.47 -5.37
CA SER A 219 -2.44 -12.70 -5.12
C SER A 219 -3.75 -12.74 -5.91
N GLY A 220 -4.56 -11.66 -5.85
CA GLY A 220 -5.86 -11.59 -6.50
C GLY A 220 -5.80 -11.65 -8.04
N LEU A 221 -4.69 -11.21 -8.64
CA LEU A 221 -4.46 -11.26 -10.08
C LEU A 221 -3.47 -12.35 -10.52
N GLN A 222 -2.95 -13.14 -9.58
CA GLN A 222 -1.99 -14.22 -9.80
C GLN A 222 -0.72 -13.74 -10.54
N LEU A 223 -0.19 -12.58 -10.15
CA LEU A 223 0.90 -11.90 -10.86
C LEU A 223 2.31 -12.38 -10.48
N LYS A 224 2.45 -13.28 -9.50
CA LYS A 224 3.76 -13.69 -8.98
C LYS A 224 4.69 -14.17 -10.09
N ASN A 225 4.21 -15.06 -10.96
CA ASN A 225 5.01 -15.61 -12.06
C ASN A 225 5.33 -14.56 -13.13
N SER A 226 4.37 -13.68 -13.45
CA SER A 226 4.58 -12.59 -14.42
C SER A 226 5.60 -11.55 -13.94
N LEU A 227 5.72 -11.38 -12.62
CA LEU A 227 6.60 -10.39 -11.98
C LEU A 227 7.90 -10.98 -11.44
N GLN A 228 8.09 -12.31 -11.46
CA GLN A 228 9.20 -12.98 -10.78
C GLN A 228 10.57 -12.41 -11.17
N ASN A 229 10.79 -12.18 -12.47
CA ASN A 229 12.05 -11.64 -13.01
C ASN A 229 12.16 -10.11 -12.89
N ARG A 230 11.15 -9.44 -12.35
CA ARG A 230 11.04 -7.97 -12.26
C ARG A 230 11.17 -7.46 -10.81
N PHE A 231 10.98 -8.33 -9.81
CA PHE A 231 11.03 -7.95 -8.39
C PHE A 231 12.38 -7.34 -7.99
N ARG A 232 13.49 -7.87 -8.53
CA ARG A 232 14.83 -7.33 -8.27
C ARG A 232 14.94 -5.89 -8.76
N ASP A 233 14.58 -5.64 -10.01
CA ASP A 233 14.65 -4.31 -10.61
C ASP A 233 13.73 -3.31 -9.90
N MET A 234 12.53 -3.75 -9.50
CA MET A 234 11.61 -2.93 -8.71
C MET A 234 12.19 -2.55 -7.33
N ALA A 235 12.82 -3.49 -6.63
CA ALA A 235 13.49 -3.20 -5.35
C ALA A 235 14.67 -2.23 -5.54
N GLN A 236 15.51 -2.46 -6.55
CA GLN A 236 16.64 -1.56 -6.87
C GLN A 236 16.19 -0.17 -7.29
N SER A 237 15.07 -0.07 -8.02
CA SER A 237 14.45 1.20 -8.43
C SER A 237 13.96 1.98 -7.20
N CYS A 238 13.33 1.30 -6.24
CA CYS A 238 12.96 1.92 -4.96
C CYS A 238 14.18 2.48 -4.23
N PHE A 239 15.24 1.69 -4.11
CA PHE A 239 16.43 2.12 -3.38
C PHE A 239 17.13 3.31 -4.04
N ARG A 240 17.32 3.27 -5.36
CA ARG A 240 17.84 4.41 -6.15
C ARG A 240 17.01 5.67 -5.91
N TRP A 241 15.68 5.53 -5.94
CA TRP A 241 14.78 6.64 -5.71
C TRP A 241 14.93 7.22 -4.29
N ILE A 242 15.03 6.37 -3.26
CA ILE A 242 15.24 6.79 -1.86
C ILE A 242 16.55 7.57 -1.71
N CYS A 243 17.66 7.04 -2.23
CA CYS A 243 18.97 7.69 -2.18
C CYS A 243 18.94 9.06 -2.87
N ALA A 244 18.42 9.13 -4.10
CA ALA A 244 18.32 10.37 -4.84
C ALA A 244 17.42 11.41 -4.13
N ARG A 245 16.26 10.98 -3.64
CA ARG A 245 15.27 11.88 -3.03
C ARG A 245 15.77 12.48 -1.71
N ASN A 246 16.49 11.72 -0.89
CA ASN A 246 16.96 12.17 0.42
C ASN A 246 18.17 13.11 0.38
N GLN A 247 18.84 13.20 -0.77
CA GLN A 247 19.96 14.10 -1.00
C GLN A 247 19.53 15.44 -1.63
N LEU A 248 18.23 15.62 -1.91
CA LEU A 248 17.69 16.92 -2.34
C LEU A 248 17.74 17.93 -1.19
N GLN A 249 18.30 19.10 -1.49
CA GLN A 249 18.29 20.25 -0.60
C GLN A 249 16.87 20.83 -0.55
N LEU A 250 16.24 20.75 0.62
CA LEU A 250 14.90 21.27 0.87
C LEU A 250 15.01 22.32 1.97
N VAL A 251 14.54 23.54 1.69
CA VAL A 251 14.53 24.63 2.66
C VAL A 251 13.36 24.47 3.63
N ASP A 252 12.18 24.19 3.09
CA ASP A 252 10.94 24.08 3.86
C ASP A 252 10.87 22.80 4.71
N TRP A 253 10.49 22.97 5.98
CA TRP A 253 10.29 21.87 6.94
C TRP A 253 9.18 20.93 6.52
N HIS A 254 8.08 21.46 5.97
CA HIS A 254 6.97 20.62 5.51
C HIS A 254 7.39 19.72 4.33
N ALA A 255 8.17 20.27 3.39
CA ALA A 255 8.78 19.49 2.31
C ALA A 255 9.73 18.39 2.82
N LYS A 256 10.52 18.65 3.89
CA LYS A 256 11.36 17.63 4.54
C LYS A 256 10.52 16.50 5.14
N LEU A 257 9.38 16.81 5.77
CA LEU A 257 8.46 15.79 6.31
C LEU A 257 7.83 14.95 5.20
N ILE A 258 7.37 15.57 4.10
CA ILE A 258 6.84 14.84 2.94
C ILE A 258 7.89 13.89 2.36
N ARG A 259 9.14 14.34 2.24
CA ARG A 259 10.25 13.52 1.75
C ARG A 259 10.45 12.27 2.59
N VAL A 260 10.45 12.40 3.92
CA VAL A 260 10.58 11.26 4.84
C VAL A 260 9.43 10.27 4.64
N LYS A 261 8.18 10.76 4.61
CA LYS A 261 6.99 9.91 4.41
C LYS A 261 7.05 9.15 3.08
N ASN A 262 7.38 9.83 1.98
CA ASN A 262 7.49 9.19 0.68
C ASN A 262 8.65 8.19 0.62
N SER A 263 9.73 8.43 1.35
CA SER A 263 10.84 7.50 1.46
C SER A 263 10.45 6.25 2.26
N ALA A 264 9.65 6.41 3.32
CA ALA A 264 9.09 5.28 4.07
C ALA A 264 8.08 4.48 3.21
N TYR A 265 7.29 5.12 2.35
CA TYR A 265 6.47 4.43 1.35
C TYR A 265 7.32 3.60 0.39
N ALA A 266 8.34 4.20 -0.22
CA ALA A 266 9.25 3.52 -1.14
C ALA A 266 9.98 2.36 -0.46
N TRP A 267 10.38 2.55 0.80
CA TRP A 267 11.03 1.52 1.61
C TRP A 267 10.10 0.34 1.87
N ARG A 268 8.85 0.58 2.26
CA ARG A 268 7.84 -0.48 2.41
C ARG A 268 7.68 -1.32 1.15
N GLN A 269 7.56 -0.68 -0.01
CA GLN A 269 7.43 -1.42 -1.27
C GLN A 269 8.70 -2.19 -1.61
N MET A 270 9.87 -1.59 -1.38
CA MET A 270 11.16 -2.26 -1.57
C MET A 270 11.26 -3.54 -0.73
N VAL A 271 10.97 -3.47 0.58
CA VAL A 271 11.00 -4.65 1.47
C VAL A 271 10.01 -5.71 1.01
N PHE A 272 8.84 -5.30 0.50
CA PHE A 272 7.88 -6.24 -0.09
C PHE A 272 8.47 -6.96 -1.31
N PHE A 273 9.07 -6.23 -2.26
CA PHE A 273 9.68 -6.82 -3.45
C PHE A 273 10.88 -7.71 -3.11
N LEU A 274 11.72 -7.31 -2.16
CA LEU A 274 12.82 -8.14 -1.64
C LEU A 274 12.29 -9.46 -1.05
N SER A 275 11.13 -9.43 -0.41
CA SER A 275 10.48 -10.63 0.16
C SER A 275 9.95 -11.60 -0.89
N MET A 276 9.81 -11.16 -2.15
CA MET A 276 9.42 -12.00 -3.27
C MET A 276 10.60 -12.71 -3.95
N LEU A 277 11.84 -12.32 -3.61
CA LEU A 277 13.04 -12.88 -4.23
C LEU A 277 13.43 -14.23 -3.63
N PRO A 278 13.96 -15.17 -4.45
CA PRO A 278 14.69 -16.32 -3.94
C PRO A 278 15.89 -15.90 -3.07
N PRO A 279 16.33 -16.74 -2.10
CA PRO A 279 17.42 -16.38 -1.19
C PRO A 279 18.72 -15.92 -1.87
N ALA A 280 19.09 -16.57 -2.99
CA ALA A 280 20.29 -16.19 -3.75
C ALA A 280 20.18 -14.79 -4.37
N GLU A 281 19.03 -14.46 -4.96
CA GLU A 281 18.78 -13.12 -5.52
C GLU A 281 18.61 -12.05 -4.45
N LEU A 282 18.02 -12.40 -3.31
CA LEU A 282 17.94 -11.51 -2.16
C LEU A 282 19.34 -11.08 -1.72
N LYS A 283 20.26 -12.03 -1.54
CA LYS A 283 21.66 -11.73 -1.19
C LYS A 283 22.33 -10.83 -2.22
N LEU A 284 22.26 -11.19 -3.51
CA LEU A 284 22.85 -10.39 -4.59
C LEU A 284 22.27 -8.97 -4.66
N THR A 285 20.99 -8.81 -4.27
CA THR A 285 20.34 -7.50 -4.26
C THR A 285 20.76 -6.68 -3.05
N LEU A 286 20.92 -7.29 -1.87
CA LEU A 286 21.45 -6.62 -0.68
C LEU A 286 22.92 -6.21 -0.85
N ASP A 287 23.75 -7.09 -1.44
CA ASP A 287 25.15 -6.76 -1.75
C ASP A 287 25.23 -5.57 -2.73
N TRP A 288 24.35 -5.52 -3.74
CA TRP A 288 24.23 -4.38 -4.64
C TRP A 288 23.75 -3.10 -3.92
N MET A 289 22.80 -3.22 -2.98
CA MET A 289 22.31 -2.07 -2.21
C MET A 289 23.44 -1.48 -1.35
N GLU A 290 24.25 -2.30 -0.71
CA GLU A 290 25.41 -1.88 0.08
C GLU A 290 26.44 -1.15 -0.79
N GLU A 291 26.74 -1.68 -1.97
CA GLU A 291 27.65 -1.03 -2.92
C GLU A 291 27.09 0.31 -3.42
N HIS A 292 25.81 0.35 -3.80
CA HIS A 292 25.16 1.59 -4.22
C HIS A 292 25.10 2.63 -3.07
N TYR A 293 24.90 2.18 -1.84
CA TYR A 293 24.91 3.01 -0.64
C TYR A 293 26.27 3.68 -0.40
N LYS A 294 27.39 2.94 -0.58
CA LYS A 294 28.75 3.49 -0.45
C LYS A 294 29.09 4.57 -1.47
N GLN A 295 28.37 4.62 -2.59
CA GLN A 295 28.51 5.65 -3.63
C GLN A 295 27.74 6.94 -3.31
N GLN A 296 26.95 6.98 -2.23
CA GLN A 296 26.18 8.17 -1.82
C GLN A 296 27.02 9.13 -0.97
N SER A 297 26.54 10.36 -0.76
CA SER A 297 27.22 11.33 0.11
C SER A 297 27.41 10.82 1.54
N GLU A 298 28.51 11.20 2.20
CA GLU A 298 28.81 10.83 3.59
C GLU A 298 27.67 11.17 4.55
N GLN A 299 27.04 12.34 4.37
CA GLN A 299 25.90 12.76 5.18
C GLN A 299 24.70 11.83 5.03
N PHE A 300 24.43 11.36 3.80
CA PHE A 300 23.38 10.37 3.57
C PHE A 300 23.75 9.05 4.24
N GLN A 301 25.00 8.59 4.05
CA GLN A 301 25.48 7.35 4.64
C GLN A 301 25.27 7.35 6.17
N LEU A 302 25.84 8.33 6.88
CA LEU A 302 25.73 8.45 8.33
C LEU A 302 24.27 8.40 8.82
N ARG A 303 23.34 9.08 8.13
CA ARG A 303 21.93 9.13 8.54
C ARG A 303 21.14 7.88 8.19
N TYR A 304 21.43 7.24 7.06
CA TYR A 304 20.67 6.08 6.58
C TYR A 304 21.22 4.74 7.04
N ARG A 305 22.44 4.68 7.59
CA ARG A 305 23.07 3.45 8.05
C ARG A 305 22.18 2.60 8.98
N PRO A 306 21.53 3.16 10.02
CA PRO A 306 20.72 2.36 10.93
C PRO A 306 19.56 1.65 10.23
N VAL A 307 18.98 2.27 9.19
CA VAL A 307 17.88 1.67 8.43
C VAL A 307 18.36 0.51 7.55
N LEU A 308 19.53 0.67 6.93
CA LEU A 308 20.13 -0.39 6.12
C LEU A 308 20.58 -1.58 6.98
N ASP A 309 21.19 -1.31 8.13
CA ASP A 309 21.55 -2.34 9.12
C ASP A 309 20.32 -3.13 9.58
N GLY A 310 19.21 -2.45 9.89
CA GLY A 310 17.98 -3.12 10.29
C GLY A 310 17.48 -4.13 9.25
N LEU A 311 17.54 -3.78 7.97
CA LEU A 311 17.14 -4.68 6.89
C LEU A 311 18.12 -5.85 6.71
N THR A 312 19.42 -5.57 6.69
CA THR A 312 20.47 -6.56 6.46
C THR A 312 20.58 -7.55 7.61
N SER A 313 20.43 -7.11 8.86
CA SER A 313 20.38 -7.98 10.04
C SER A 313 19.17 -8.92 9.96
N CYS A 314 17.99 -8.39 9.60
CA CYS A 314 16.78 -9.20 9.45
C CYS A 314 16.92 -10.25 8.34
N ALA A 315 17.48 -9.86 7.19
CA ALA A 315 17.70 -10.77 6.07
C ALA A 315 18.77 -11.84 6.40
N SER A 316 19.86 -11.46 7.06
CA SER A 316 20.93 -12.38 7.45
C SER A 316 20.45 -13.43 8.46
N ALA A 317 19.72 -13.01 9.50
CA ALA A 317 19.16 -13.93 10.49
C ALA A 317 18.27 -15.00 9.83
N ARG A 318 17.47 -14.58 8.85
CA ARG A 318 16.61 -15.46 8.06
C ARG A 318 17.40 -16.43 7.18
N MET A 319 18.44 -15.97 6.50
CA MET A 319 19.27 -16.83 5.65
C MET A 319 20.06 -17.87 6.47
N SER A 320 20.46 -17.51 7.70
CA SER A 320 21.21 -18.37 8.61
C SER A 320 20.33 -19.20 9.55
N SER A 321 18.99 -19.05 9.50
CA SER A 321 18.05 -19.64 10.48
C SER A 321 18.43 -19.34 11.94
N ALA A 322 19.13 -18.22 12.16
CA ALA A 322 19.57 -17.79 13.47
C ALA A 322 18.47 -16.96 14.14
N PRO A 323 18.34 -17.01 15.47
CA PRO A 323 17.49 -16.05 16.17
C PRO A 323 17.97 -14.62 15.85
N LEU A 324 17.01 -13.70 15.66
CA LEU A 324 17.31 -12.28 15.50
C LEU A 324 18.07 -11.81 16.75
N SER A 325 19.38 -11.59 16.62
CA SER A 325 20.19 -11.06 17.72
C SER A 325 19.71 -9.64 18.05
N MET A 326 19.42 -9.39 19.34
CA MET A 326 18.97 -8.10 19.87
C MET A 326 20.07 -7.04 19.96
N GLU A 327 21.25 -7.25 19.37
CA GLU A 327 22.26 -6.18 19.24
C GLU A 327 21.79 -5.13 18.21
N LYS A 328 20.89 -4.27 18.69
CA LYS A 328 20.11 -3.23 18.02
C LYS A 328 20.98 -2.09 17.45
N GLN A 329 21.76 -2.36 16.42
CA GLN A 329 22.28 -1.25 15.59
C GLN A 329 21.30 -0.84 14.49
N GLY A 330 20.41 -1.77 14.08
CA GLY A 330 19.41 -1.56 13.04
C GLY A 330 18.09 -0.92 13.51
N ARG A 331 17.40 -0.23 12.59
CA ARG A 331 16.07 0.40 12.81
C ARG A 331 15.09 0.09 11.68
N GLN A 332 13.81 -0.08 12.04
CA GLN A 332 12.72 -0.04 11.07
C GLN A 332 12.57 1.37 10.50
N PHE A 333 12.38 1.49 9.18
CA PHE A 333 12.12 2.79 8.57
C PHE A 333 10.62 3.09 8.52
N LEU A 334 10.19 3.89 9.47
CA LEU A 334 8.86 4.50 9.55
C LEU A 334 8.94 5.97 9.15
N GLY A 335 7.84 6.55 8.68
CA GLY A 335 7.77 7.91 8.14
C GLY A 335 7.08 8.91 9.07
N TRP A 336 6.43 8.44 10.14
CA TRP A 336 5.71 9.27 11.11
C TRP A 336 6.33 9.19 12.51
N SER A 337 6.17 10.28 13.27
CA SER A 337 6.64 10.40 14.66
C SER A 337 5.87 11.53 15.37
N GLU A 338 5.57 11.36 16.66
CA GLU A 338 5.03 12.43 17.52
C GLU A 338 6.11 13.37 18.07
N THR A 339 7.35 12.89 18.21
CA THR A 339 8.45 13.59 18.90
C THR A 339 9.51 14.14 17.94
N GLY A 340 9.11 14.39 16.69
CA GLY A 340 10.01 14.74 15.60
C GLY A 340 10.71 13.51 15.00
N HIS A 341 10.92 13.54 13.69
CA HIS A 341 11.50 12.40 12.99
C HIS A 341 13.02 12.36 13.16
N TRP A 342 13.56 11.24 13.67
CA TRP A 342 15.00 11.06 13.94
C TRP A 342 15.87 11.36 12.72
N LEU A 343 15.42 10.98 11.51
CA LEU A 343 16.16 11.28 10.29
C LEU A 343 16.36 12.78 10.10
N LEU A 344 15.47 13.65 10.59
CA LEU A 344 15.54 15.10 10.40
C LEU A 344 16.28 15.85 11.51
N ARG A 345 16.64 15.18 12.61
CA ARG A 345 17.47 15.79 13.66
C ARG A 345 18.87 16.06 13.08
N GLN A 346 19.39 17.26 13.26
CA GLN A 346 20.76 17.57 12.85
C GLN A 346 21.72 16.73 13.70
N ALA A 347 22.85 16.32 13.12
CA ALA A 347 23.91 15.62 13.84
C ALA A 347 24.67 16.53 14.84
N GLU A 348 24.04 17.62 15.29
CA GLU A 348 24.64 18.64 16.16
C GLU A 348 24.32 18.44 17.65
N ASP A 349 23.49 17.45 18.02
CA ASP A 349 23.11 17.18 19.42
C ASP A 349 23.92 16.05 20.11
N GLU A 350 25.00 15.56 19.52
CA GLU A 350 25.95 14.62 20.18
C GLU A 350 27.29 15.30 20.52
N GLY A 351 27.22 16.57 20.95
CA GLY A 351 28.38 17.35 21.37
C GLY A 351 28.05 18.30 22.51
N VAL A 352 27.73 17.76 23.69
CA VAL A 352 27.94 18.41 24.99
C VAL A 352 28.53 17.40 25.96
#